data_AF-A0A964LM97-F1
#
_entry.id   AF-A0A964LM97-F1
#
_cell.length_a   1.000
_cell.length_b   1.000
_cell.length_c   1.000
_cell.angle_alpha   90.00
_cell.angle_beta   90.00
_cell.angle_gamma   90.00
#
_symmetry.space_group_name_H-M   'P 1'
#
loop_
_entity.id
_entity.type
_entity.pdbx_description
1 polymer ?
#
loop_
_entity_poly.entity_id
_entity_poly.type
_entity_poly.pdbx_seq_one_letter_code
_entity_poly.pdbx_strand_id
1 'polypeptide(L)'
;MALILNPLPWSWTVGRLSRGRLTTQYGRAPRRLYIVTPQPCGPGVKTLDSSLDSGENIEYIGVALQVSVKGVNRCRDRASSRERINENIRRISEYTTTAASFLRFFYGLPVRLVALPEYAVTGFPMKESVQEWRDRACLEQNGPEYEALGKLAQANNLFLSGNVYEIDPHFPELYFQTCFIIGPNGNVILRYRRLTSCFEPTPHDVWDKYLDIYGEEGIFPVVKTEIGNLGTIASEEILYPEITRCVVMRGAEVILHPTSEPGSAERTIKETCRLARAIENQVFVVSANTASIDDIPIPPYTCSAMSKIVDFNGHILAEAAQGGEAFNSNAVMDISALRRTRRRTAMANVMSRQPFDIYAKSYARADYHQPNFLLRDGKVVEPPARDAFRRRQEGNIERLVKAGLL
;
A
#
# COMPACT_ATOMS: atom_id res chain seq x y z
N MET A 1 -41.64 10.97 37.95
CA MET A 1 -42.02 12.39 37.78
C MET A 1 -41.41 12.84 36.46
N ALA A 2 -42.24 12.95 35.43
CA ALA A 2 -41.83 13.41 34.11
C ALA A 2 -41.59 14.92 34.14
N LEU A 3 -40.60 15.40 33.40
CA LEU A 3 -40.55 16.78 32.88
C LEU A 3 -39.76 16.78 31.57
N ILE A 4 -40.53 16.70 30.49
CA ILE A 4 -40.20 17.11 29.13
C ILE A 4 -40.33 18.65 29.08
N LEU A 5 -39.50 19.32 28.26
CA LEU A 5 -39.73 20.55 27.47
C LEU A 5 -38.36 21.20 27.16
N ASN A 6 -38.01 21.77 26.01
CA ASN A 6 -38.31 21.62 24.58
C ASN A 6 -37.20 22.46 23.87
N PRO A 7 -36.75 22.15 22.65
CA PRO A 7 -35.60 22.79 22.00
C PRO A 7 -35.98 24.06 21.20
N LEU A 8 -35.04 25.02 21.12
CA LEU A 8 -35.18 26.25 20.32
C LEU A 8 -34.96 26.00 18.81
N PRO A 9 -35.66 26.72 17.91
CA PRO A 9 -35.65 26.45 16.48
C PRO A 9 -34.64 27.35 15.72
N TRP A 10 -33.87 26.77 14.80
CA TRP A 10 -33.19 27.52 13.75
C TRP A 10 -33.69 27.04 12.38
N SER A 11 -34.43 27.90 11.71
CA SER A 11 -34.92 27.74 10.34
C SER A 11 -33.90 28.30 9.34
N TRP A 12 -33.62 27.56 8.27
CA TRP A 12 -32.99 28.11 7.07
C TRP A 12 -33.93 27.98 5.88
N THR A 13 -34.26 29.13 5.28
CA THR A 13 -35.14 29.28 4.13
C THR A 13 -34.33 29.09 2.83
N VAL A 14 -34.87 28.29 1.91
CA VAL A 14 -34.33 28.04 0.57
C VAL A 14 -34.63 29.24 -0.34
N GLY A 15 -33.59 29.88 -0.87
CA GLY A 15 -33.67 30.90 -1.91
C GLY A 15 -33.54 30.31 -3.32
N ARG A 16 -34.58 30.46 -4.12
CA ARG A 16 -34.63 30.17 -5.57
C ARG A 16 -34.05 31.35 -6.34
N LEU A 17 -33.13 31.13 -7.28
CA LEU A 17 -32.81 32.09 -8.35
C LEU A 17 -32.58 31.39 -9.68
N SER A 18 -32.83 32.15 -10.74
CA SER A 18 -33.41 31.81 -12.03
C SER A 18 -32.47 31.31 -13.12
N ARG A 19 -33.08 30.65 -14.12
CA ARG A 19 -32.55 30.16 -15.40
C ARG A 19 -31.83 31.23 -16.22
N GLY A 20 -30.72 30.85 -16.85
CA GLY A 20 -30.17 31.48 -18.05
C GLY A 20 -29.72 30.41 -19.05
N ARG A 21 -30.29 30.43 -20.27
CA ARG A 21 -29.93 29.57 -21.40
C ARG A 21 -28.71 30.15 -22.12
N LEU A 22 -27.72 29.32 -22.43
CA LEU A 22 -26.85 29.51 -23.59
C LEU A 22 -26.69 28.16 -24.31
N THR A 23 -27.02 28.18 -25.58
CA THR A 23 -26.96 27.09 -26.56
C THR A 23 -25.58 27.02 -27.19
N THR A 24 -24.99 25.83 -27.26
CA THR A 24 -24.11 25.43 -28.37
C THR A 24 -24.26 23.93 -28.63
N GLN A 25 -24.61 23.62 -29.88
CA GLN A 25 -24.68 22.29 -30.46
C GLN A 25 -23.28 21.73 -30.65
N TYR A 26 -23.03 20.48 -30.26
CA TYR A 26 -22.26 19.50 -31.04
C TYR A 26 -22.62 18.10 -30.55
N GLY A 27 -23.14 17.28 -31.46
CA GLY A 27 -23.66 15.95 -31.17
C GLY A 27 -22.57 14.91 -30.97
N ARG A 28 -22.78 14.03 -29.98
CA ARG A 28 -22.31 12.63 -29.94
C ARG A 28 -23.25 11.84 -29.03
N ALA A 29 -23.59 10.62 -29.45
CA ALA A 29 -24.61 9.75 -28.86
C ALA A 29 -24.39 9.45 -27.36
N PRO A 30 -25.46 9.31 -26.54
CA PRO A 30 -25.31 9.06 -25.11
C PRO A 30 -24.95 7.59 -24.85
N ARG A 31 -23.76 7.36 -24.30
CA ARG A 31 -23.46 6.14 -23.52
C ARG A 31 -24.25 6.23 -22.22
N ARG A 32 -25.13 5.26 -21.94
CA ARG A 32 -25.87 5.16 -20.67
C ARG A 32 -24.88 4.96 -19.53
N LEU A 33 -24.62 6.02 -18.76
CA LEU A 33 -23.95 5.96 -17.48
C LEU A 33 -25.01 5.62 -16.43
N TYR A 34 -24.96 4.42 -15.84
CA TYR A 34 -25.82 4.09 -14.71
C TYR A 34 -25.24 4.75 -13.46
N ILE A 35 -25.71 5.96 -13.15
CA ILE A 35 -25.48 6.59 -11.85
C ILE A 35 -26.53 6.01 -10.90
N VAL A 36 -26.12 5.11 -10.00
CA VAL A 36 -26.97 4.65 -8.90
C VAL A 36 -26.88 5.70 -7.79
N THR A 37 -27.86 6.61 -7.75
CA THR A 37 -28.06 7.49 -6.58
C THR A 37 -28.78 6.71 -5.47
N PRO A 38 -28.34 6.76 -4.20
CA PRO A 38 -29.07 6.15 -3.10
C PRO A 38 -30.42 6.86 -2.90
N GLN A 39 -31.52 6.11 -2.90
CA GLN A 39 -32.82 6.59 -2.42
C GLN A 39 -32.88 6.47 -0.89
N PRO A 40 -33.50 7.41 -0.16
CA PRO A 40 -33.69 7.29 1.28
C PRO A 40 -34.74 6.20 1.60
N CYS A 41 -34.35 5.20 2.38
CA CYS A 41 -35.24 4.14 2.86
C CYS A 41 -36.27 4.69 3.86
N GLY A 42 -37.55 4.48 3.60
CA GLY A 42 -38.63 4.61 4.58
C GLY A 42 -38.63 3.47 5.62
N PRO A 43 -39.41 3.60 6.72
CA PRO A 43 -39.34 2.68 7.85
C PRO A 43 -40.07 1.37 7.52
N GLY A 44 -39.31 0.33 7.25
CA GLY A 44 -39.81 -1.02 7.06
C GLY A 44 -38.70 -2.01 7.34
N VAL A 45 -38.52 -2.38 8.60
CA VAL A 45 -37.63 -3.47 9.00
C VAL A 45 -38.21 -4.77 8.45
N LYS A 46 -37.77 -5.15 7.25
CA LYS A 46 -37.84 -6.52 6.77
C LYS A 46 -36.53 -7.20 7.15
N THR A 47 -36.69 -8.33 7.82
CA THR A 47 -35.70 -9.32 8.23
C THR A 47 -34.57 -9.50 7.23
N LEU A 48 -33.34 -9.59 7.76
CA LEU A 48 -32.10 -9.88 7.03
C LEU A 48 -32.30 -10.97 5.98
N ASP A 49 -32.25 -10.56 4.72
CA ASP A 49 -32.12 -11.46 3.59
C ASP A 49 -30.68 -12.03 3.59
N SER A 50 -30.57 -13.31 3.94
CA SER A 50 -29.32 -14.04 4.09
C SER A 50 -28.76 -14.57 2.76
N SER A 51 -28.99 -13.86 1.64
CA SER A 51 -28.74 -14.38 0.29
C SER A 51 -27.50 -13.81 -0.44
N LEU A 52 -26.49 -13.31 0.28
CA LEU A 52 -25.22 -12.85 -0.31
C LEU A 52 -23.95 -13.55 0.21
N ASP A 53 -24.07 -14.81 0.65
CA ASP A 53 -22.92 -15.70 0.82
C ASP A 53 -22.94 -16.71 -0.33
N SER A 54 -22.27 -16.40 -1.45
CA SER A 54 -21.83 -17.45 -2.36
C SER A 54 -20.83 -18.30 -1.55
N GLY A 55 -21.29 -19.43 -1.02
CA GLY A 55 -20.61 -20.25 -0.01
C GLY A 55 -19.29 -20.91 -0.42
N GLU A 56 -18.44 -20.23 -1.20
CA GLU A 56 -17.07 -20.66 -1.47
C GLU A 56 -16.16 -20.24 -0.30
N ASN A 57 -15.55 -21.23 0.32
CA ASN A 57 -14.50 -21.02 1.31
C ASN A 57 -13.25 -20.49 0.57
N ILE A 58 -12.82 -19.25 0.86
CA ILE A 58 -11.66 -18.64 0.21
C ILE A 58 -10.43 -18.94 1.06
N GLU A 59 -9.73 -20.00 0.69
CA GLU A 59 -8.49 -20.45 1.30
C GLU A 59 -7.39 -20.63 0.25
N TYR A 60 -6.20 -20.18 0.57
CA TYR A 60 -5.01 -20.34 -0.28
C TYR A 60 -3.75 -20.21 0.57
N ILE A 61 -2.59 -20.59 0.02
CA ILE A 61 -1.31 -20.31 0.65
C ILE A 61 -0.81 -18.94 0.22
N GLY A 62 -0.54 -18.08 1.21
CA GLY A 62 0.22 -16.85 1.03
C GLY A 62 1.69 -17.08 1.38
N VAL A 63 2.60 -16.39 0.70
CA VAL A 63 4.04 -16.46 0.94
C VAL A 63 4.60 -15.04 1.09
N ALA A 64 5.31 -14.79 2.18
CA ALA A 64 6.16 -13.61 2.34
C ALA A 64 7.60 -14.00 1.99
N LEU A 65 8.02 -13.71 0.76
CA LEU A 65 9.30 -14.17 0.24
C LEU A 65 10.45 -13.37 0.85
N GLN A 66 11.46 -14.06 1.36
CA GLN A 66 12.69 -13.45 1.88
C GLN A 66 13.81 -13.68 0.87
N VAL A 67 14.25 -12.61 0.19
CA VAL A 67 15.25 -12.70 -0.88
C VAL A 67 16.36 -11.69 -0.72
N SER A 68 17.53 -12.08 -1.21
CA SER A 68 18.69 -11.24 -1.36
C SER A 68 18.62 -10.49 -2.67
N VAL A 69 19.04 -9.23 -2.64
CA VAL A 69 19.10 -8.38 -3.82
C VAL A 69 20.51 -7.87 -4.00
N LYS A 70 20.99 -7.91 -5.24
CA LYS A 70 22.20 -7.19 -5.63
C LYS A 70 21.82 -5.77 -6.03
N GLY A 71 22.31 -4.78 -5.28
CA GLY A 71 22.04 -3.37 -5.53
C GLY A 71 22.64 -2.87 -6.84
N VAL A 72 22.03 -1.85 -7.43
CA VAL A 72 22.49 -1.23 -8.68
C VAL A 72 23.44 -0.04 -8.46
N ASN A 73 23.79 0.27 -7.20
CA ASN A 73 24.62 1.43 -6.83
C ASN A 73 26.01 1.41 -7.49
N ARG A 74 26.56 0.23 -7.77
CA ARG A 74 27.87 0.04 -8.44
C ARG A 74 27.78 -0.12 -9.96
N CYS A 75 26.59 -0.10 -10.55
CA CYS A 75 26.41 -0.17 -11.99
C CYS A 75 26.88 1.14 -12.66
N ARG A 76 27.60 1.01 -13.78
CA ARG A 76 28.26 2.14 -14.45
C ARG A 76 27.27 2.98 -15.27
N ASP A 77 26.23 2.34 -15.78
CA ASP A 77 25.26 2.91 -16.70
C ASP A 77 23.90 2.20 -16.56
N ARG A 78 22.90 2.67 -17.31
CA ARG A 78 21.56 2.07 -17.33
C ARG A 78 21.56 0.66 -17.91
N ALA A 79 22.43 0.32 -18.86
CA ALA A 79 22.44 -1.03 -19.43
C ALA A 79 22.86 -2.08 -18.39
N SER A 80 23.95 -1.81 -17.68
CA SER A 80 24.46 -2.66 -16.59
C SER A 80 23.53 -2.72 -15.39
N SER A 81 22.77 -1.65 -15.09
CA SER A 81 21.74 -1.70 -14.06
C SER A 81 20.56 -2.59 -14.46
N ARG A 82 20.12 -2.55 -15.74
CA ARG A 82 19.04 -3.43 -16.24
C ARG A 82 19.43 -4.89 -16.24
N GLU A 83 20.66 -5.21 -16.61
CA GLU A 83 21.19 -6.57 -16.50
C GLU A 83 21.09 -7.08 -15.05
N ARG A 84 21.50 -6.26 -14.09
CA ARG A 84 21.42 -6.60 -12.66
C ARG A 84 19.98 -6.75 -12.17
N ILE A 85 19.09 -5.84 -12.55
CA ILE A 85 17.66 -5.92 -12.24
C ILE A 85 17.06 -7.22 -12.79
N ASN A 86 17.40 -7.58 -14.03
CA ASN A 86 16.94 -8.82 -14.66
C ASN A 86 17.51 -10.09 -13.97
N GLU A 87 18.72 -10.05 -13.44
CA GLU A 87 19.24 -11.13 -12.56
C GLU A 87 18.41 -11.28 -11.28
N ASN A 88 18.09 -10.16 -10.62
CA ASN A 88 17.27 -10.18 -9.41
C ASN A 88 15.85 -10.71 -9.71
N ILE A 89 15.22 -10.27 -10.81
CA ILE A 89 13.90 -10.76 -11.24
C ILE A 89 13.95 -12.27 -11.57
N ARG A 90 15.01 -12.76 -12.22
CA ARG A 90 15.18 -14.20 -12.48
C ARG A 90 15.23 -15.02 -11.18
N ARG A 91 16.00 -14.58 -10.18
CA ARG A 91 16.04 -15.23 -8.86
C ARG A 91 14.67 -15.25 -8.18
N ILE A 92 13.97 -14.11 -8.21
CA ILE A 92 12.59 -14.01 -7.69
C ILE A 92 11.66 -15.01 -8.41
N SER A 93 11.79 -15.14 -9.72
CA SER A 93 11.00 -16.06 -10.54
C SER A 93 11.24 -17.52 -10.18
N GLU A 94 12.51 -17.91 -10.01
CA GLU A 94 12.90 -19.27 -9.62
C GLU A 94 12.35 -19.65 -8.24
N TYR A 95 12.52 -18.77 -7.24
CA TYR A 95 12.04 -19.04 -5.89
C TYR A 95 10.53 -19.00 -5.77
N THR A 96 9.86 -18.07 -6.46
CA THR A 96 8.40 -18.02 -6.50
C THR A 96 7.81 -19.29 -7.11
N THR A 97 8.37 -19.74 -8.24
CA THR A 97 7.91 -20.96 -8.92
C THR A 97 8.18 -22.22 -8.09
N THR A 98 9.33 -22.26 -7.41
CA THR A 98 9.69 -23.33 -6.48
C THR A 98 8.73 -23.36 -5.30
N ALA A 99 8.47 -22.22 -4.65
CA ALA A 99 7.53 -22.13 -3.54
C ALA A 99 6.11 -22.54 -3.95
N ALA A 100 5.62 -22.07 -5.11
CA ALA A 100 4.31 -22.43 -5.64
C ALA A 100 4.17 -23.95 -5.85
N SER A 101 5.18 -24.58 -6.46
CA SER A 101 5.17 -26.02 -6.74
C SER A 101 5.35 -26.86 -5.48
N PHE A 102 6.31 -26.49 -4.63
CA PHE A 102 6.64 -27.18 -3.38
C PHE A 102 5.45 -27.15 -2.42
N LEU A 103 4.91 -25.97 -2.14
CA LEU A 103 3.83 -25.83 -1.17
C LEU A 103 2.54 -26.49 -1.64
N ARG A 104 2.23 -26.43 -2.95
CA ARG A 104 1.11 -27.17 -3.52
C ARG A 104 1.28 -28.69 -3.36
N PHE A 105 2.48 -29.21 -3.59
CA PHE A 105 2.77 -30.63 -3.44
C PHE A 105 2.64 -31.11 -1.99
N PHE A 106 3.19 -30.36 -1.03
CA PHE A 106 3.21 -30.76 0.38
C PHE A 106 1.92 -30.48 1.16
N TYR A 107 1.21 -29.39 0.84
CA TYR A 107 0.04 -28.95 1.61
C TYR A 107 -1.29 -29.12 0.85
N GLY A 108 -1.27 -29.47 -0.44
CA GLY A 108 -2.48 -29.69 -1.24
C GLY A 108 -3.28 -28.43 -1.59
N LEU A 109 -2.85 -27.25 -1.12
CA LEU A 109 -3.45 -25.96 -1.43
C LEU A 109 -2.59 -25.15 -2.41
N PRO A 110 -3.19 -24.40 -3.34
CA PRO A 110 -2.43 -23.57 -4.26
C PRO A 110 -1.82 -22.35 -3.52
N VAL A 111 -0.59 -21.99 -3.89
CA VAL A 111 -0.08 -20.65 -3.61
C VAL A 111 -0.78 -19.67 -4.53
N ARG A 112 -1.50 -18.71 -3.96
CA ARG A 112 -2.20 -17.67 -4.76
C ARG A 112 -1.67 -16.27 -4.50
N LEU A 113 -0.83 -16.06 -3.50
CA LEU A 113 -0.28 -14.75 -3.16
C LEU A 113 1.20 -14.88 -2.78
N VAL A 114 2.04 -14.07 -3.41
CA VAL A 114 3.45 -13.92 -3.06
C VAL A 114 3.77 -12.44 -2.87
N ALA A 115 4.27 -12.08 -1.70
CA ALA A 115 4.78 -10.75 -1.41
C ALA A 115 6.32 -10.75 -1.48
N LEU A 116 6.87 -9.80 -2.22
CA LEU A 116 8.29 -9.52 -2.34
C LEU A 116 8.69 -8.40 -1.37
N PRO A 117 9.95 -8.38 -0.90
CA PRO A 117 10.41 -7.35 0.01
C PRO A 117 10.58 -5.98 -0.65
N GLU A 118 10.79 -4.96 0.16
CA GLU A 118 11.25 -3.67 -0.33
C GLU A 118 12.63 -3.83 -1.01
N TYR A 119 12.87 -3.01 -2.04
CA TYR A 119 14.13 -2.99 -2.80
C TYR A 119 14.48 -4.25 -3.59
N ALA A 120 13.59 -5.26 -3.65
CA ALA A 120 13.86 -6.60 -4.18
C ALA A 120 14.50 -6.66 -5.58
N VAL A 121 14.38 -5.60 -6.39
CA VAL A 121 14.91 -5.55 -7.74
C VAL A 121 16.11 -4.61 -7.91
N THR A 122 16.29 -3.60 -7.07
CA THR A 122 17.24 -2.49 -7.31
C THR A 122 18.18 -2.15 -6.14
N GLY A 123 17.84 -2.44 -4.88
CA GLY A 123 18.46 -1.76 -3.75
C GLY A 123 17.83 -0.38 -3.51
N PHE A 124 18.56 0.56 -2.90
CA PHE A 124 18.08 1.91 -2.58
C PHE A 124 19.15 2.97 -2.85
N PRO A 125 18.76 4.23 -3.13
CA PRO A 125 19.72 5.31 -3.33
C PRO A 125 20.44 5.59 -2.01
N MET A 126 21.75 5.81 -2.09
CA MET A 126 22.55 6.16 -0.91
C MET A 126 23.09 7.57 -1.01
N LYS A 127 23.94 7.80 -2.00
CA LYS A 127 24.57 9.10 -2.24
C LYS A 127 24.08 9.72 -3.53
N GLU A 128 23.33 9.00 -4.34
CA GLU A 128 22.81 9.46 -5.61
C GLU A 128 21.77 10.57 -5.42
N SER A 129 21.79 11.56 -6.31
CA SER A 129 20.70 12.51 -6.44
C SER A 129 19.43 11.82 -6.93
N VAL A 130 18.29 12.51 -6.82
CA VAL A 130 17.03 12.02 -7.39
C VAL A 130 17.18 11.72 -8.89
N GLN A 131 17.79 12.63 -9.65
CA GLN A 131 18.04 12.43 -11.07
C GLN A 131 18.96 11.24 -11.36
N GLU A 132 20.08 11.11 -10.64
CA GLU A 132 21.04 10.01 -10.82
C GLU A 132 20.38 8.65 -10.58
N TRP A 133 19.56 8.52 -9.54
CA TRP A 133 18.84 7.28 -9.23
C TRP A 133 17.69 7.03 -10.21
N ARG A 134 16.99 8.08 -10.63
CA ARG A 134 15.94 8.02 -11.66
C ARG A 134 16.46 7.38 -12.95
N ASP A 135 17.56 7.90 -13.47
CA ASP A 135 18.10 7.48 -14.76
C ASP A 135 18.72 6.06 -14.68
N ARG A 136 19.29 5.70 -13.53
CA ARG A 136 19.95 4.41 -13.35
C ARG A 136 19.00 3.28 -12.97
N ALA A 137 18.13 3.47 -11.99
CA ALA A 137 17.47 2.37 -11.28
C ALA A 137 15.96 2.29 -11.53
N CYS A 138 15.28 3.42 -11.76
CA CYS A 138 13.82 3.46 -11.72
C CYS A 138 13.19 2.77 -12.93
N LEU A 139 12.10 2.04 -12.69
CA LEU A 139 11.35 1.33 -13.72
C LEU A 139 10.35 2.27 -14.40
N GLU A 140 10.05 2.01 -15.66
CA GLU A 140 8.93 2.64 -16.37
C GLU A 140 7.64 1.86 -16.08
N GLN A 141 6.49 2.52 -15.97
CA GLN A 141 5.19 1.88 -15.65
C GLN A 141 4.83 0.69 -16.56
N ASN A 142 5.23 0.74 -17.84
CA ASN A 142 5.01 -0.34 -18.81
C ASN A 142 6.34 -0.90 -19.33
N GLY A 143 7.38 -0.87 -18.49
CA GLY A 143 8.71 -1.34 -18.80
C GLY A 143 8.82 -2.88 -18.86
N PRO A 144 9.91 -3.40 -19.44
CA PRO A 144 10.15 -4.83 -19.58
C PRO A 144 10.24 -5.58 -18.25
N GLU A 145 10.58 -4.89 -17.15
CA GLU A 145 10.64 -5.47 -15.81
C GLU A 145 9.24 -5.85 -15.30
N TYR A 146 8.25 -4.99 -15.50
CA TYR A 146 6.87 -5.30 -15.16
C TYR A 146 6.32 -6.41 -16.06
N GLU A 147 6.72 -6.47 -17.33
CA GLU A 147 6.36 -7.58 -18.23
C GLU A 147 6.94 -8.91 -17.72
N ALA A 148 8.21 -8.92 -17.28
CA ALA A 148 8.85 -10.11 -16.72
C ALA A 148 8.19 -10.58 -15.42
N LEU A 149 7.89 -9.67 -14.50
CA LEU A 149 7.13 -9.95 -13.28
C LEU A 149 5.68 -10.39 -13.59
N GLY A 150 5.08 -9.83 -14.64
CA GLY A 150 3.78 -10.21 -15.18
C GLY A 150 3.75 -11.66 -15.66
N LYS A 151 4.75 -12.07 -16.44
CA LYS A 151 4.92 -13.46 -16.91
C LYS A 151 5.09 -14.43 -15.74
N LEU A 152 5.83 -14.04 -14.70
CA LEU A 152 5.97 -14.82 -13.48
C LEU A 152 4.61 -15.08 -12.80
N ALA A 153 3.81 -14.02 -12.62
CA ALA A 153 2.47 -14.12 -12.02
C ALA A 153 1.53 -15.01 -12.85
N GLN A 154 1.53 -14.84 -14.18
CA GLN A 154 0.75 -15.65 -15.12
C GLN A 154 1.14 -17.13 -15.07
N ALA A 155 2.44 -17.43 -15.17
CA ALA A 155 2.95 -18.80 -15.23
C ALA A 155 2.58 -19.62 -13.99
N ASN A 156 2.45 -18.96 -12.84
CA ASN A 156 2.11 -19.60 -11.57
C ASN A 156 0.65 -19.37 -11.12
N ASN A 157 -0.17 -18.67 -11.92
CA ASN A 157 -1.57 -18.33 -11.61
C ASN A 157 -1.76 -17.71 -10.20
N LEU A 158 -0.92 -16.72 -9.88
CA LEU A 158 -0.89 -16.09 -8.56
C LEU A 158 -0.92 -14.55 -8.64
N PHE A 159 -1.19 -13.92 -7.51
CA PHE A 159 -1.00 -12.50 -7.28
C PHE A 159 0.41 -12.25 -6.76
N LEU A 160 1.14 -11.35 -7.41
CA LEU A 160 2.50 -10.98 -7.02
C LEU A 160 2.50 -9.52 -6.54
N SER A 161 2.97 -9.29 -5.33
CA SER A 161 3.15 -7.95 -4.78
C SER A 161 4.62 -7.65 -4.56
N GLY A 162 5.01 -6.40 -4.73
CA GLY A 162 6.38 -5.97 -4.46
C GLY A 162 6.49 -4.46 -4.41
N ASN A 163 7.73 -3.98 -4.37
CA ASN A 163 8.05 -2.56 -4.31
C ASN A 163 9.23 -2.25 -5.24
N VAL A 164 9.13 -1.14 -5.97
CA VAL A 164 10.17 -0.62 -6.86
C VAL A 164 10.25 0.90 -6.77
N TYR A 165 11.32 1.49 -7.30
CA TYR A 165 11.28 2.88 -7.71
C TYR A 165 10.71 2.97 -9.12
N GLU A 166 9.68 3.78 -9.32
CA GLU A 166 8.95 3.91 -10.58
C GLU A 166 8.95 5.36 -11.06
N ILE A 167 9.16 5.55 -12.37
CA ILE A 167 8.93 6.82 -13.05
C ILE A 167 7.46 6.89 -13.45
N ASP A 168 6.78 7.90 -12.94
CA ASP A 168 5.43 8.23 -13.34
C ASP A 168 5.48 9.18 -14.55
N PRO A 169 4.81 8.86 -15.67
CA PRO A 169 4.85 9.71 -16.86
C PRO A 169 4.27 11.12 -16.63
N HIS A 170 3.48 11.34 -15.58
CA HIS A 170 2.97 12.67 -15.24
C HIS A 170 3.93 13.50 -14.37
N PHE A 171 4.95 12.85 -13.79
CA PHE A 171 6.00 13.46 -12.96
C PHE A 171 7.37 13.05 -13.50
N PRO A 172 7.67 13.35 -14.78
CA PRO A 172 8.87 12.86 -15.42
C PRO A 172 10.16 13.37 -14.78
N GLU A 173 10.13 14.40 -13.93
CA GLU A 173 11.26 14.93 -13.18
C GLU A 173 11.59 14.12 -11.91
N LEU A 174 10.65 13.30 -11.44
CA LEU A 174 10.74 12.56 -10.18
C LEU A 174 10.66 11.05 -10.41
N TYR A 175 10.83 10.31 -9.31
CA TYR A 175 10.37 8.93 -9.18
C TYR A 175 9.61 8.80 -7.86
N PHE A 176 8.79 7.77 -7.76
CA PHE A 176 8.14 7.39 -6.51
C PHE A 176 8.51 5.96 -6.13
N GLN A 177 8.69 5.75 -4.84
CA GLN A 177 8.69 4.39 -4.31
C GLN A 177 7.27 3.83 -4.41
N THR A 178 7.10 2.80 -5.23
CA THR A 178 5.80 2.28 -5.66
C THR A 178 5.67 0.82 -5.27
N CYS A 179 4.71 0.53 -4.38
CA CYS A 179 4.22 -0.80 -4.15
C CYS A 179 3.23 -1.18 -5.25
N PHE A 180 3.40 -2.35 -5.86
CA PHE A 180 2.54 -2.83 -6.93
C PHE A 180 1.88 -4.16 -6.55
N ILE A 181 0.74 -4.44 -7.16
CA ILE A 181 0.15 -5.78 -7.21
C ILE A 181 -0.07 -6.14 -8.66
N ILE A 182 0.42 -7.30 -9.07
CA ILE A 182 0.22 -7.90 -10.38
C ILE A 182 -0.76 -9.07 -10.20
N GLY A 183 -1.79 -9.11 -11.04
CA GLY A 183 -2.77 -10.19 -11.05
C GLY A 183 -2.30 -11.43 -11.83
N PRO A 184 -3.03 -12.55 -11.76
CA PRO A 184 -2.72 -13.77 -12.50
C PRO A 184 -2.84 -13.60 -14.02
N ASN A 185 -3.44 -12.50 -14.50
CA ASN A 185 -3.44 -12.11 -15.91
C ASN A 185 -2.16 -11.36 -16.33
N GLY A 186 -1.19 -11.16 -15.42
CA GLY A 186 0.08 -10.48 -15.66
C GLY A 186 0.00 -8.95 -15.69
N ASN A 187 -1.18 -8.37 -15.48
CA ASN A 187 -1.34 -6.93 -15.45
C ASN A 187 -1.08 -6.38 -14.04
N VAL A 188 -0.49 -5.19 -13.95
CA VAL A 188 -0.45 -4.42 -12.70
C VAL A 188 -1.87 -3.93 -12.41
N ILE A 189 -2.49 -4.47 -11.36
CA ILE A 189 -3.87 -4.18 -10.95
C ILE A 189 -3.95 -3.16 -9.81
N LEU A 190 -2.82 -2.86 -9.16
CA LEU A 190 -2.73 -1.83 -8.12
C LEU A 190 -1.34 -1.19 -8.13
N ARG A 191 -1.30 0.13 -7.98
CA ARG A 191 -0.09 0.91 -7.67
C ARG A 191 -0.37 1.81 -6.48
N TYR A 192 0.43 1.68 -5.44
CA TYR A 192 0.44 2.53 -4.27
C TYR A 192 1.79 3.21 -4.17
N ARG A 193 1.81 4.54 -4.16
CA ARG A 193 3.05 5.32 -4.03
C ARG A 193 3.20 5.71 -2.57
N ARG A 194 4.36 5.43 -2.00
CA ARG A 194 4.71 5.74 -0.61
C ARG A 194 4.44 7.22 -0.31
N LEU A 195 3.62 7.49 0.69
CA LEU A 195 3.16 8.83 1.05
C LEU A 195 4.09 9.51 2.06
N THR A 196 4.84 8.72 2.84
CA THR A 196 5.70 9.23 3.92
C THR A 196 7.15 8.79 3.73
N SER A 197 8.05 9.74 3.50
CA SER A 197 9.50 9.50 3.42
C SER A 197 10.29 10.69 3.96
N CYS A 198 11.43 10.42 4.60
CA CYS A 198 12.39 11.43 5.06
C CYS A 198 13.47 11.76 4.03
N PHE A 199 13.59 10.98 2.94
CA PHE A 199 14.75 11.04 2.04
C PHE A 199 14.40 11.15 0.57
N GLU A 200 13.14 10.94 0.20
CA GLU A 200 12.73 10.76 -1.19
C GLU A 200 11.44 11.55 -1.49
N PRO A 201 11.21 11.91 -2.77
CA PRO A 201 9.94 12.49 -3.19
C PRO A 201 8.76 11.56 -2.92
N THR A 202 7.67 12.14 -2.45
CA THR A 202 6.39 11.46 -2.20
C THR A 202 5.27 12.15 -2.98
N PRO A 203 4.12 11.49 -3.20
CA PRO A 203 2.94 12.17 -3.73
C PRO A 203 2.55 13.43 -2.95
N HIS A 204 2.78 13.46 -1.63
CA HIS A 204 2.48 14.63 -0.79
C HIS A 204 3.35 15.85 -1.15
N ASP A 205 4.54 15.64 -1.72
CA ASP A 205 5.40 16.72 -2.18
C ASP A 205 4.89 17.40 -3.47
N VAL A 206 3.96 16.78 -4.18
CA VAL A 206 3.31 17.27 -5.41
C VAL A 206 1.79 17.09 -5.34
N TRP A 207 1.25 17.24 -4.13
CA TRP A 207 -0.08 16.80 -3.74
C TRP A 207 -1.20 17.27 -4.65
N ASP A 208 -1.28 18.56 -4.95
CA ASP A 208 -2.39 19.12 -5.73
C ASP A 208 -2.42 18.50 -7.13
N LYS A 209 -1.26 18.47 -7.80
CA LYS A 209 -1.11 17.83 -9.12
C LYS A 209 -1.38 16.33 -9.04
N TYR A 210 -0.96 15.65 -7.97
CA TYR A 210 -1.22 14.23 -7.76
C TYR A 210 -2.72 13.93 -7.65
N LEU A 211 -3.46 14.74 -6.88
CA LEU A 211 -4.91 14.64 -6.75
C LEU A 211 -5.64 14.97 -8.05
N ASP A 212 -5.17 15.96 -8.82
CA ASP A 212 -5.77 16.28 -10.13
C ASP A 212 -5.69 15.10 -11.10
N ILE A 213 -4.60 14.31 -11.05
CA ILE A 213 -4.37 13.16 -11.95
C ILE A 213 -5.07 11.90 -11.44
N TYR A 214 -4.93 11.58 -10.15
CA TYR A 214 -5.31 10.28 -9.59
C TYR A 214 -6.55 10.32 -8.70
N GLY A 215 -7.00 11.52 -8.31
CA GLY A 215 -8.07 11.72 -7.35
C GLY A 215 -7.76 11.15 -5.97
N GLU A 216 -8.74 11.27 -5.05
CA GLU A 216 -8.63 10.68 -3.72
C GLU A 216 -8.50 9.15 -3.77
N GLU A 217 -9.07 8.51 -4.79
CA GLU A 217 -9.00 7.05 -4.95
C GLU A 217 -7.56 6.55 -5.12
N GLY A 218 -6.67 7.37 -5.69
CA GLY A 218 -5.25 7.05 -5.87
C GLY A 218 -4.36 7.15 -4.62
N ILE A 219 -4.91 7.60 -3.47
CA ILE A 219 -4.14 7.75 -2.22
C ILE A 219 -4.00 6.40 -1.50
N PHE A 220 -5.12 5.71 -1.29
CA PHE A 220 -5.18 4.43 -0.58
C PHE A 220 -5.91 3.37 -1.42
N PRO A 221 -5.41 3.00 -2.61
CA PRO A 221 -6.07 2.03 -3.47
C PRO A 221 -6.19 0.66 -2.78
N VAL A 222 -7.31 -0.02 -3.06
CA VAL A 222 -7.57 -1.42 -2.69
C VAL A 222 -8.11 -2.12 -3.92
N VAL A 223 -7.56 -3.28 -4.24
CA VAL A 223 -8.03 -4.09 -5.37
C VAL A 223 -8.88 -5.25 -4.86
N LYS A 224 -10.07 -5.43 -5.46
CA LYS A 224 -10.96 -6.56 -5.17
C LYS A 224 -10.58 -7.73 -6.06
N THR A 225 -10.35 -8.90 -5.47
CA THR A 225 -9.90 -10.10 -6.19
C THR A 225 -10.64 -11.34 -5.71
N GLU A 226 -10.49 -12.46 -6.41
CA GLU A 226 -11.01 -13.76 -5.99
C GLU A 226 -10.31 -14.33 -4.75
N ILE A 227 -9.17 -13.76 -4.33
CA ILE A 227 -8.43 -14.16 -3.12
C ILE A 227 -8.64 -13.18 -1.95
N GLY A 228 -9.64 -12.31 -2.05
CA GLY A 228 -9.93 -11.25 -1.09
C GLY A 228 -9.53 -9.86 -1.58
N ASN A 229 -9.79 -8.85 -0.76
CA ASN A 229 -9.42 -7.47 -1.07
C ASN A 229 -7.99 -7.18 -0.62
N LEU A 230 -7.14 -6.81 -1.57
CA LEU A 230 -5.71 -6.60 -1.34
C LEU A 230 -5.40 -5.10 -1.30
N GLY A 231 -4.68 -4.69 -0.27
CA GLY A 231 -4.07 -3.36 -0.15
C GLY A 231 -2.58 -3.49 0.17
N THR A 232 -1.85 -2.39 0.09
CA THR A 232 -0.41 -2.37 0.40
C THR A 232 -0.04 -1.11 1.17
N ILE A 233 1.02 -1.21 1.96
CA ILE A 233 1.66 -0.11 2.69
C ILE A 233 3.18 -0.28 2.58
N ALA A 234 3.92 0.80 2.38
CA ALA A 234 5.35 0.71 2.09
C ALA A 234 6.18 0.72 3.38
N SER A 235 6.88 -0.36 3.69
CA SER A 235 7.96 -0.42 4.69
C SER A 235 7.70 0.33 5.99
N GLU A 236 8.26 1.52 6.16
CA GLU A 236 8.10 2.37 7.35
C GLU A 236 6.65 2.80 7.61
N GLU A 237 5.79 2.76 6.60
CA GLU A 237 4.40 3.18 6.74
C GLU A 237 3.57 2.28 7.66
N ILE A 238 4.07 1.08 8.00
CA ILE A 238 3.49 0.22 9.05
C ILE A 238 3.45 0.91 10.41
N LEU A 239 4.34 1.88 10.66
CA LEU A 239 4.42 2.63 11.91
C LEU A 239 3.24 3.59 12.09
N TYR A 240 2.59 4.02 11.00
CA TYR A 240 1.48 4.97 11.04
C TYR A 240 0.14 4.23 10.99
N PRO A 241 -0.59 4.11 12.11
CA PRO A 241 -1.87 3.40 12.15
C PRO A 241 -2.90 3.98 11.18
N GLU A 242 -2.84 5.29 10.89
CA GLU A 242 -3.72 6.00 9.97
C GLU A 242 -3.67 5.41 8.57
N ILE A 243 -2.48 5.09 8.06
CA ILE A 243 -2.31 4.58 6.69
C ILE A 243 -2.98 3.20 6.58
N THR A 244 -2.69 2.29 7.51
CA THR A 244 -3.34 0.98 7.53
C THR A 244 -4.86 1.13 7.66
N ARG A 245 -5.32 2.02 8.55
CA ARG A 245 -6.74 2.26 8.75
C ARG A 245 -7.43 2.75 7.49
N CYS A 246 -6.85 3.71 6.77
CA CYS A 246 -7.40 4.23 5.52
C CYS A 246 -7.53 3.17 4.44
N VAL A 247 -6.52 2.30 4.29
CA VAL A 247 -6.57 1.17 3.35
C VAL A 247 -7.66 0.16 3.76
N VAL A 248 -7.81 -0.13 5.06
CA VAL A 248 -8.84 -1.06 5.56
C VAL A 248 -10.25 -0.49 5.48
N MET A 249 -10.44 0.81 5.71
CA MET A 249 -11.75 1.48 5.52
C MET A 249 -12.23 1.41 4.06
N ARG A 250 -11.31 1.25 3.11
CA ARG A 250 -11.61 0.98 1.69
C ARG A 250 -11.83 -0.50 1.38
N GLY A 251 -11.83 -1.34 2.41
CA GLY A 251 -12.25 -2.73 2.34
C GLY A 251 -11.12 -3.74 2.29
N ALA A 252 -9.86 -3.36 2.53
CA ALA A 252 -8.76 -4.32 2.54
C ALA A 252 -8.96 -5.43 3.59
N GLU A 253 -8.65 -6.65 3.16
CA GLU A 253 -8.69 -7.90 3.92
C GLU A 253 -7.28 -8.46 4.13
N VAL A 254 -6.37 -8.13 3.21
CA VAL A 254 -4.94 -8.43 3.30
C VAL A 254 -4.14 -7.17 3.04
N ILE A 255 -3.20 -6.87 3.93
CA ILE A 255 -2.20 -5.83 3.76
C ILE A 255 -0.88 -6.46 3.36
N LEU A 256 -0.38 -6.08 2.19
CA LEU A 256 0.90 -6.49 1.65
C LEU A 256 1.95 -5.45 2.06
N HIS A 257 2.93 -5.89 2.82
CA HIS A 257 3.92 -5.03 3.45
C HIS A 257 5.34 -5.40 2.95
N PRO A 258 5.77 -4.86 1.80
CA PRO A 258 7.18 -4.92 1.42
C PRO A 258 7.98 -4.05 2.40
N THR A 259 9.02 -4.62 3.03
CA THR A 259 9.90 -3.88 3.96
C THR A 259 11.36 -4.23 3.72
N SER A 260 12.23 -3.31 4.11
CA SER A 260 13.65 -3.51 4.35
C SER A 260 13.99 -2.72 5.61
N GLU A 261 14.50 -3.39 6.64
CA GLU A 261 14.82 -2.74 7.91
C GLU A 261 16.08 -3.31 8.54
N PRO A 262 16.82 -2.51 9.33
CA PRO A 262 17.99 -3.01 10.04
C PRO A 262 17.67 -4.21 10.93
N GLY A 263 18.59 -5.17 10.97
CA GLY A 263 18.55 -6.35 11.83
C GLY A 263 18.63 -5.99 13.30
N SER A 264 17.88 -6.73 14.12
CA SER A 264 17.90 -6.61 15.58
C SER A 264 17.68 -7.98 16.20
N ALA A 265 18.47 -8.30 17.23
CA ALA A 265 18.22 -9.47 18.07
C ALA A 265 16.98 -9.27 18.97
N GLU A 266 16.61 -8.01 19.21
CA GLU A 266 15.41 -7.62 19.96
C GLU A 266 14.26 -7.30 19.01
N ARG A 267 13.03 -7.38 19.52
CA ARG A 267 11.83 -7.00 18.78
C ARG A 267 11.90 -5.53 18.36
N THR A 268 11.84 -5.26 17.06
CA THR A 268 11.83 -3.89 16.53
C THR A 268 10.47 -3.22 16.69
N ILE A 269 10.43 -1.90 16.49
CA ILE A 269 9.18 -1.14 16.45
C ILE A 269 8.26 -1.60 15.30
N LYS A 270 8.83 -1.89 14.13
CA LYS A 270 8.06 -2.35 12.95
C LYS A 270 7.47 -3.74 13.22
N GLU A 271 8.22 -4.61 13.88
CA GLU A 271 7.73 -5.92 14.34
C GLU A 271 6.50 -5.80 15.23
N THR A 272 6.56 -4.89 16.21
CA THR A 272 5.41 -4.60 17.07
C THR A 272 4.23 -4.05 16.26
N CYS A 273 4.50 -3.13 15.33
CA CYS A 273 3.46 -2.52 14.51
C CYS A 273 2.79 -3.51 13.56
N ARG A 274 3.47 -4.51 13.00
CA ARG A 274 2.82 -5.55 12.16
C ARG A 274 1.68 -6.24 12.90
N LEU A 275 1.93 -6.64 14.15
CA LEU A 275 0.93 -7.27 15.01
C LEU A 275 -0.18 -6.29 15.38
N ALA A 276 0.19 -5.08 15.80
CA ALA A 276 -0.78 -4.05 16.17
C ALA A 276 -1.71 -3.69 15.01
N ARG A 277 -1.15 -3.49 13.80
CA ARG A 277 -1.92 -3.19 12.59
C ARG A 277 -2.87 -4.32 12.23
N ALA A 278 -2.46 -5.59 12.38
CA ALA A 278 -3.33 -6.74 12.16
C ALA A 278 -4.51 -6.77 13.15
N ILE A 279 -4.24 -6.56 14.45
CA ILE A 279 -5.24 -6.58 15.53
C ILE A 279 -6.23 -5.43 15.42
N GLU A 280 -5.73 -4.20 15.35
CA GLU A 280 -6.54 -2.96 15.35
C GLU A 280 -7.51 -2.95 14.16
N ASN A 281 -7.11 -3.54 13.04
CA ASN A 281 -7.85 -3.53 11.78
C ASN A 281 -8.53 -4.85 11.43
N GLN A 282 -8.37 -5.89 12.25
CA GLN A 282 -8.78 -7.26 11.96
C GLN A 282 -8.48 -7.62 10.52
N VAL A 283 -7.19 -7.62 10.15
CA VAL A 283 -6.72 -7.78 8.76
C VAL A 283 -5.51 -8.70 8.75
N PHE A 284 -5.31 -9.47 7.68
CA PHE A 284 -4.05 -10.18 7.49
C PHE A 284 -2.93 -9.20 7.15
N VAL A 285 -1.73 -9.45 7.65
CA VAL A 285 -0.51 -8.72 7.23
C VAL A 285 0.49 -9.74 6.69
N VAL A 286 0.81 -9.61 5.40
CA VAL A 286 1.85 -10.41 4.73
C VAL A 286 3.05 -9.49 4.55
N SER A 287 4.05 -9.64 5.42
CA SER A 287 5.23 -8.77 5.48
C SER A 287 6.45 -9.48 4.95
N ALA A 288 6.93 -9.08 3.78
CA ALA A 288 8.14 -9.62 3.17
C ALA A 288 9.32 -8.67 3.43
N ASN A 289 10.42 -9.21 3.96
CA ASN A 289 11.61 -8.44 4.33
C ASN A 289 12.85 -8.91 3.58
N THR A 290 13.72 -7.96 3.24
CA THR A 290 14.94 -8.24 2.48
C THR A 290 15.89 -9.11 3.29
N ALA A 291 16.44 -10.15 2.67
CA ALA A 291 17.42 -11.04 3.30
C ALA A 291 18.80 -10.39 3.43
N SER A 292 19.29 -9.86 2.31
CA SER A 292 20.51 -9.07 2.21
C SER A 292 20.44 -8.10 1.04
N ILE A 293 21.22 -7.02 1.14
CA ILE A 293 21.46 -6.12 0.01
C ILE A 293 22.96 -6.14 -0.30
N ASP A 294 23.31 -6.83 -1.36
CA ASP A 294 24.68 -7.03 -1.83
C ASP A 294 25.12 -5.91 -2.78
N ASP A 295 26.44 -5.81 -3.00
CA ASP A 295 27.05 -4.83 -3.92
C ASP A 295 26.79 -3.34 -3.58
N ILE A 296 26.52 -3.05 -2.31
CA ILE A 296 26.41 -1.68 -1.76
C ILE A 296 27.47 -1.46 -0.66
N PRO A 297 27.79 -0.21 -0.27
CA PRO A 297 28.76 0.07 0.81
C PRO A 297 28.18 -0.13 2.22
N ILE A 298 27.32 -1.14 2.40
CA ILE A 298 26.75 -1.58 3.68
C ILE A 298 26.97 -3.11 3.77
N PRO A 299 27.37 -3.66 4.92
CA PRO A 299 27.46 -5.11 5.10
C PRO A 299 26.13 -5.80 4.72
N PRO A 300 26.14 -6.83 3.85
CA PRO A 300 24.92 -7.34 3.23
C PRO A 300 23.83 -7.81 4.21
N TYR A 301 24.21 -8.43 5.32
CA TYR A 301 23.29 -8.96 6.33
C TYR A 301 22.88 -7.93 7.39
N THR A 302 22.93 -6.64 7.05
CA THR A 302 22.42 -5.58 7.94
C THR A 302 20.89 -5.56 7.99
N CYS A 303 20.19 -6.26 7.09
CA CYS A 303 18.73 -6.36 7.10
C CYS A 303 18.21 -7.35 8.16
N SER A 304 16.98 -7.14 8.63
CA SER A 304 16.30 -7.99 9.62
C SER A 304 15.91 -9.36 9.11
N ALA A 305 15.71 -9.54 7.79
CA ALA A 305 15.07 -10.75 7.29
C ALA A 305 13.74 -10.97 8.06
N MET A 306 13.42 -12.18 8.49
CA MET A 306 12.21 -12.47 9.28
C MET A 306 10.91 -12.05 8.60
N SER A 307 10.78 -12.30 7.30
CA SER A 307 9.48 -12.23 6.62
C SER A 307 8.42 -12.98 7.42
N LYS A 308 7.19 -12.47 7.52
CA LYS A 308 6.11 -13.09 8.31
C LYS A 308 4.72 -12.90 7.74
N ILE A 309 3.83 -13.80 8.15
CA ILE A 309 2.39 -13.68 7.95
C ILE A 309 1.71 -13.62 9.31
N VAL A 310 0.92 -12.58 9.51
CA VAL A 310 0.17 -12.32 10.74
C VAL A 310 -1.32 -12.42 10.42
N ASP A 311 -2.05 -13.18 11.24
CA ASP A 311 -3.50 -13.31 11.14
C ASP A 311 -4.23 -12.05 11.66
N PHE A 312 -5.54 -11.99 11.43
CA PHE A 312 -6.40 -10.90 11.86
C PHE A 312 -6.65 -10.82 13.38
N ASN A 313 -6.03 -11.69 14.18
CA ASN A 313 -5.99 -11.64 15.64
C ASN A 313 -4.60 -11.26 16.17
N GLY A 314 -3.63 -11.01 15.29
CA GLY A 314 -2.25 -10.70 15.66
C GLY A 314 -1.37 -11.92 15.94
N HIS A 315 -1.82 -13.15 15.62
CA HIS A 315 -0.97 -14.32 15.71
C HIS A 315 -0.04 -14.40 14.51
N ILE A 316 1.24 -14.66 14.78
CA ILE A 316 2.21 -14.97 13.73
C ILE A 316 1.94 -16.40 13.26
N LEU A 317 1.46 -16.55 12.02
CA LEU A 317 1.19 -17.85 11.42
C LEU A 317 2.47 -18.51 10.90
N ALA A 318 3.39 -17.70 10.38
CA ALA A 318 4.69 -18.15 9.91
C ALA A 318 5.69 -17.00 9.97
N GLU A 319 6.95 -17.34 10.23
CA GLU A 319 8.06 -16.41 10.32
C GLU A 319 9.33 -17.08 9.76
N ALA A 320 10.02 -16.38 8.87
CA ALA A 320 11.34 -16.79 8.40
C ALA A 320 12.39 -16.53 9.49
N ALA A 321 13.47 -17.32 9.48
CA ALA A 321 14.59 -17.05 10.37
C ALA A 321 15.33 -15.78 9.93
N GLN A 322 16.06 -15.19 10.87
CA GLN A 322 17.04 -14.17 10.54
C GLN A 322 18.16 -14.77 9.68
N GLY A 323 18.56 -14.03 8.64
CA GLY A 323 19.63 -14.42 7.73
C GLY A 323 19.18 -15.36 6.60
N GLY A 324 19.83 -15.19 5.44
CA GLY A 324 19.63 -16.03 4.27
C GLY A 324 18.30 -15.85 3.54
N GLU A 325 18.20 -16.44 2.36
CA GLU A 325 16.98 -16.43 1.54
C GLU A 325 16.04 -17.57 1.97
N ALA A 326 14.73 -17.30 1.99
CA ALA A 326 13.75 -18.27 2.46
C ALA A 326 12.33 -18.02 1.89
N PHE A 327 11.55 -19.10 1.82
CA PHE A 327 10.09 -19.05 1.58
C PHE A 327 9.29 -19.78 2.67
N ASN A 328 9.91 -20.13 3.79
CA ASN A 328 9.26 -20.81 4.92
C ASN A 328 8.26 -19.91 5.67
N SER A 329 8.27 -18.60 5.41
CA SER A 329 7.22 -17.67 5.81
C SER A 329 5.99 -17.79 4.90
N ASN A 330 5.28 -18.92 5.03
CA ASN A 330 4.07 -19.21 4.28
C ASN A 330 2.99 -19.76 5.20
N ALA A 331 1.73 -19.47 4.90
CA ALA A 331 0.60 -19.88 5.73
C ALA A 331 -0.68 -19.96 4.89
N VAL A 332 -1.63 -20.78 5.38
CA VAL A 332 -3.00 -20.78 4.84
C VAL A 332 -3.71 -19.49 5.26
N MET A 333 -4.22 -18.77 4.26
CA MET A 333 -5.00 -17.55 4.43
C MET A 333 -6.48 -17.86 4.28
N ASP A 334 -7.20 -18.01 5.40
CA ASP A 334 -8.66 -18.20 5.42
C ASP A 334 -9.36 -16.83 5.46
N ILE A 335 -9.65 -16.30 4.27
CA ILE A 335 -10.37 -15.02 4.09
C ILE A 335 -11.83 -15.17 4.54
N SER A 336 -12.41 -16.35 4.40
CA SER A 336 -13.77 -16.61 4.85
C SER A 336 -13.87 -16.56 6.39
N ALA A 337 -12.88 -17.03 7.14
CA ALA A 337 -12.81 -16.86 8.60
C ALA A 337 -12.69 -15.40 9.00
N LEU A 338 -11.88 -14.62 8.26
CA LEU A 338 -11.80 -13.19 8.47
C LEU A 338 -13.17 -12.52 8.30
N ARG A 339 -13.86 -12.79 7.17
CA ARG A 339 -15.20 -12.23 6.90
C ARG A 339 -16.21 -12.64 7.95
N ARG A 340 -16.23 -13.91 8.36
CA ARG A 340 -17.05 -14.41 9.47
C ARG A 340 -16.78 -13.61 10.75
N THR A 341 -15.51 -13.36 11.08
CA THR A 341 -15.10 -12.60 12.26
C THR A 341 -15.60 -11.15 12.20
N ARG A 342 -15.44 -10.47 11.06
CA ARG A 342 -15.89 -9.08 10.84
C ARG A 342 -17.42 -8.92 10.89
N ARG A 343 -18.19 -10.00 10.68
CA ARG A 343 -19.67 -10.01 10.74
C ARG A 343 -20.25 -10.36 12.11
N ARG A 344 -19.43 -10.76 13.10
CA ARG A 344 -19.92 -11.14 14.45
C ARG A 344 -20.30 -9.91 15.27
N THR A 345 -21.47 -9.94 15.89
CA THR A 345 -21.89 -8.97 16.91
C THR A 345 -21.27 -9.36 18.25
N ALA A 346 -20.05 -8.92 18.51
CA ALA A 346 -19.31 -9.23 19.74
C ALA A 346 -18.31 -8.13 20.10
N MET A 347 -17.85 -8.10 21.36
CA MET A 347 -16.86 -7.11 21.82
C MET A 347 -15.54 -7.17 21.04
N ALA A 348 -15.14 -8.35 20.56
CA ALA A 348 -13.91 -8.54 19.79
C ALA A 348 -14.00 -7.97 18.35
N ASN A 349 -15.19 -7.62 17.86
CA ASN A 349 -15.34 -6.89 16.59
C ASN A 349 -15.00 -5.42 16.83
N VAL A 350 -13.70 -5.12 16.87
CA VAL A 350 -13.22 -3.76 17.19
C VAL A 350 -13.62 -2.77 16.12
N MET A 351 -13.71 -3.19 14.85
CA MET A 351 -14.05 -2.30 13.74
C MET A 351 -15.49 -1.78 13.83
N SER A 352 -16.46 -2.62 14.21
CA SER A 352 -17.86 -2.18 14.33
C SER A 352 -18.09 -1.17 15.46
N ARG A 353 -17.09 -0.98 16.32
CA ARG A 353 -17.15 -0.11 17.50
C ARG A 353 -16.42 1.22 17.33
N GLN A 354 -15.77 1.46 16.18
CA GLN A 354 -14.96 2.66 15.94
C GLN A 354 -15.82 3.79 15.34
N PRO A 355 -16.02 4.92 16.04
CA PRO A 355 -16.72 6.09 15.48
C PRO A 355 -15.72 6.98 14.72
N PHE A 356 -15.48 6.69 13.44
CA PHE A 356 -14.38 7.30 12.68
C PHE A 356 -14.44 8.84 12.57
N ASP A 357 -15.64 9.44 12.61
CA ASP A 357 -15.86 10.87 12.47
C ASP A 357 -15.26 11.70 13.62
N ILE A 358 -15.09 11.11 14.81
CA ILE A 358 -14.51 11.82 15.97
C ILE A 358 -13.05 12.21 15.75
N TYR A 359 -12.32 11.45 14.91
CA TYR A 359 -10.91 11.66 14.65
C TYR A 359 -10.67 12.65 13.49
N ALA A 360 -11.62 12.74 12.55
CA ALA A 360 -11.44 13.44 11.29
C ALA A 360 -11.02 14.91 11.47
N LYS A 361 -11.67 15.63 12.39
CA LYS A 361 -11.35 17.04 12.67
C LYS A 361 -9.99 17.23 13.33
N SER A 362 -9.50 16.25 14.08
CA SER A 362 -8.19 16.32 14.73
C SER A 362 -7.08 16.26 13.67
N TYR A 363 -7.18 15.35 12.71
CA TYR A 363 -6.22 15.25 11.60
C TYR A 363 -6.34 16.42 10.63
N ALA A 364 -7.55 16.86 10.28
CA ALA A 364 -7.77 17.98 9.36
C ALA A 364 -7.20 19.32 9.86
N ARG A 365 -6.96 19.46 11.17
CA ARG A 365 -6.36 20.65 11.78
C ARG A 365 -4.84 20.56 11.94
N ALA A 366 -4.25 19.40 11.70
CA ALA A 366 -2.81 19.20 11.84
C ALA A 366 -2.08 19.76 10.61
N ASP A 367 -1.42 20.91 10.75
CA ASP A 367 -0.64 21.57 9.70
C ASP A 367 0.87 21.54 10.01
N TYR A 368 1.37 20.37 10.42
CA TYR A 368 2.77 20.21 10.85
C TYR A 368 3.69 19.74 9.71
N HIS A 369 3.11 19.14 8.68
CA HIS A 369 3.78 18.71 7.46
C HIS A 369 2.97 19.22 6.28
N GLN A 370 3.53 20.18 5.54
CA GLN A 370 2.80 20.85 4.47
C GLN A 370 2.96 20.13 3.12
N PRO A 371 1.90 20.08 2.29
CA PRO A 371 1.96 19.49 0.96
C PRO A 371 2.77 20.37 -0.01
N ASN A 372 2.96 19.86 -1.23
CA ASN A 372 3.45 20.63 -2.38
C ASN A 372 4.88 21.18 -2.24
N PHE A 373 5.72 20.55 -1.40
CA PHE A 373 7.12 20.93 -1.21
C PHE A 373 7.94 20.98 -2.52
N LEU A 374 7.60 20.14 -3.50
CA LEU A 374 8.23 20.03 -4.81
C LEU A 374 7.33 20.54 -5.95
N LEU A 375 6.31 21.36 -5.64
CA LEU A 375 5.40 21.94 -6.62
C LEU A 375 5.43 23.47 -6.50
N ARG A 376 5.74 24.17 -7.60
CA ARG A 376 5.76 25.64 -7.68
C ARG A 376 5.01 26.09 -8.92
N ASP A 377 3.99 26.93 -8.75
CA ASP A 377 3.15 27.43 -9.84
C ASP A 377 2.61 26.31 -10.76
N GLY A 378 2.21 25.18 -10.16
CA GLY A 378 1.73 23.98 -10.87
C GLY A 378 2.80 23.16 -11.59
N LYS A 379 4.08 23.56 -11.51
CA LYS A 379 5.22 22.84 -12.11
C LYS A 379 5.99 22.08 -11.04
N VAL A 380 6.35 20.84 -11.39
CA VAL A 380 7.21 20.01 -10.56
C VAL A 380 8.62 20.61 -10.58
N VAL A 381 9.22 20.76 -9.41
CA VAL A 381 10.60 21.19 -9.25
C VAL A 381 11.41 20.07 -8.62
N GLU A 382 12.58 19.79 -9.20
CA GLU A 382 13.51 18.84 -8.61
C GLU A 382 13.98 19.35 -7.23
N PRO A 383 14.31 18.44 -6.28
CA PRO A 383 14.88 18.85 -5.01
C PRO A 383 16.14 19.69 -5.24
N PRO A 384 16.20 20.93 -4.70
CA PRO A 384 17.25 21.89 -5.05
C PRO A 384 18.65 21.48 -4.56
N ALA A 385 18.70 20.60 -3.56
CA ALA A 385 19.92 20.04 -3.00
C ALA A 385 19.61 18.73 -2.27
N ARG A 386 20.64 17.91 -2.02
CA ARG A 386 20.50 16.61 -1.35
C ARG A 386 19.97 16.72 0.09
N ASP A 387 20.19 17.85 0.75
CA ASP A 387 19.75 18.11 2.12
C ASP A 387 18.32 18.68 2.20
N ALA A 388 17.62 18.86 1.07
CA ALA A 388 16.29 19.49 1.02
C ALA A 388 15.28 18.80 1.95
N PHE A 389 15.26 17.46 1.96
CA PHE A 389 14.34 16.70 2.81
C PHE A 389 14.68 16.79 4.30
N ARG A 390 15.98 16.89 4.66
CA ARG A 390 16.41 17.16 6.04
C ARG A 390 15.92 18.54 6.49
N ARG A 391 16.11 19.59 5.67
CA ARG A 391 15.63 20.94 5.99
C ARG A 391 14.10 21.00 6.12
N ARG A 392 13.37 20.24 5.29
CA ARG A 392 11.91 20.07 5.46
C ARG A 392 11.58 19.47 6.83
N GLN A 393 12.30 18.43 7.23
CA GLN A 393 12.11 17.80 8.54
C GLN A 393 12.39 18.76 9.70
N GLU A 394 13.47 19.54 9.64
CA GLU A 394 13.78 20.58 10.63
C GLU A 394 12.60 21.57 10.75
N GLY A 395 12.07 22.07 9.63
CA GLY A 395 10.90 22.94 9.63
C GLY A 395 9.62 22.27 10.15
N ASN A 396 9.43 20.97 9.92
CA ASN A 396 8.31 20.22 10.51
C ASN A 396 8.46 20.10 12.03
N ILE A 397 9.67 19.85 12.53
CA ILE A 397 9.97 19.82 13.97
C ILE A 397 9.69 21.19 14.61
N GLU A 398 10.11 22.28 13.99
CA GLU A 398 9.82 23.64 14.48
C GLU A 398 8.30 23.90 14.58
N ARG A 399 7.52 23.46 13.58
CA ARG A 399 6.04 23.55 13.62
C ARG A 399 5.46 22.73 14.76
N LEU A 400 5.98 21.53 15.01
CA LEU A 400 5.55 20.67 16.13
C LEU A 400 5.87 21.28 17.50
N VAL A 401 7.07 21.85 17.68
CA VAL A 401 7.46 22.58 18.90
C VAL A 401 6.54 23.78 19.11
N LYS A 402 6.29 24.57 18.06
CA LYS A 402 5.38 25.73 18.13
C LYS A 402 3.94 25.32 18.49
N ALA A 403 3.52 24.12 18.11
CA ALA A 403 2.23 23.55 18.45
C ALA A 403 2.18 22.90 19.85
N GLY A 404 3.31 22.84 20.57
CA GLY A 404 3.40 22.23 21.91
C GLY A 404 3.39 20.70 21.91
N LEU A 405 3.77 20.08 20.79
CA LEU A 405 3.84 18.61 20.65
C LEU A 405 5.24 18.04 20.93
N LEU A 406 6.27 18.89 20.90
CA LEU A 406 7.68 18.57 21.16
C LEU A 406 8.30 19.55 22.14
#